data_AF-A0A1P8JVG0-F1
#
_entry.id   AF-A0A1P8JVG0-F1
#
_cell.length_a   1.000
_cell.length_b   1.000
_cell.length_c   1.000
_cell.angle_alpha   90.00
_cell.angle_beta   90.00
_cell.angle_gamma   90.00
#
_symmetry.space_group_name_H-M   'P 1'
#
loop_
_entity.id
_entity.type
_entity.pdbx_description
1 polymer ?
#
loop_
_entity_poly.entity_id
_entity_poly.type
_entity_poly.pdbx_seq_one_letter_code
_entity_poly.pdbx_strand_id
1 'polypeptide(L)' 'MNNDENSLSESDRFEVANILTRRSNEIAGFADAYRNDPKHFGSVEMALSREIDRLRSLADRVKNATPLPGTSK' A
#
# COMPACT_ATOMS: atom_id res chain seq x y z
N MET A 1 -23.31 -23.29 -3.81
CA MET A 1 -22.94 -21.88 -3.99
C MET A 1 -21.79 -21.62 -3.04
N ASN A 2 -20.56 -21.63 -3.53
CA ASN A 2 -19.42 -21.20 -2.74
C ASN A 2 -19.27 -19.72 -3.06
N ASN A 3 -19.53 -18.87 -2.08
CA ASN A 3 -19.39 -17.44 -2.24
C ASN A 3 -17.90 -17.13 -2.39
N ASP A 4 -17.50 -16.75 -3.60
CA ASP A 4 -16.23 -16.09 -3.92
C ASP A 4 -16.16 -14.66 -3.29
N GLU A 5 -16.82 -14.44 -2.15
CA GLU A 5 -16.96 -13.16 -1.44
C GLU A 5 -15.62 -12.57 -0.96
N ASN A 6 -14.53 -13.36 -1.01
CA ASN A 6 -13.22 -12.96 -0.52
C ASN A 6 -12.19 -12.73 -1.65
N SER A 7 -12.61 -12.75 -2.92
CA SER A 7 -11.74 -12.49 -4.07
C SER A 7 -12.03 -11.11 -4.65
N LEU A 8 -11.04 -10.21 -4.60
CA LEU A 8 -11.12 -8.90 -5.27
C LEU A 8 -11.04 -9.08 -6.78
N SER A 9 -11.85 -8.35 -7.54
CA SER A 9 -11.71 -8.29 -9.01
C SER A 9 -10.40 -7.61 -9.40
N GLU A 10 -10.00 -7.72 -10.67
CA GLU A 10 -8.79 -7.03 -11.15
C GLU A 10 -8.89 -5.50 -11.03
N SER A 11 -10.07 -4.93 -11.31
CA SER A 11 -10.33 -3.50 -11.12
C SER A 11 -10.24 -3.09 -9.64
N ASP A 12 -10.78 -3.89 -8.73
CA ASP A 12 -10.71 -3.59 -7.30
C ASP A 12 -9.27 -3.64 -6.79
N ARG A 13 -8.50 -4.65 -7.24
CA ARG A 13 -7.07 -4.75 -6.93
C ARG A 13 -6.30 -3.53 -7.44
N PHE A 14 -6.60 -3.09 -8.67
CA PHE A 14 -5.98 -1.91 -9.25
C PHE A 14 -6.31 -0.63 -8.46
N GLU A 15 -7.58 -0.44 -8.08
CA GLU A 15 -7.99 0.70 -7.27
C GLU A 15 -7.32 0.69 -5.89
N VAL A 16 -7.30 -0.45 -5.21
CA VAL A 16 -6.61 -0.61 -3.92
C VAL A 16 -5.11 -0.30 -4.06
N ALA A 17 -4.44 -0.82 -5.08
CA ALA A 17 -3.03 -0.54 -5.33
C ALA A 17 -2.76 0.97 -5.56
N ASN A 18 -3.65 1.66 -6.26
CA ASN A 18 -3.56 3.11 -6.45
C ASN A 18 -3.76 3.90 -5.15
N ILE A 19 -4.72 3.49 -4.31
CA ILE A 19 -4.94 4.09 -2.99
C ILE A 19 -3.69 3.93 -2.13
N LEU A 20 -3.12 2.72 -2.06
CA LEU A 20 -1.91 2.43 -1.30
C LEU A 20 -0.72 3.26 -1.80
N THR A 21 -0.55 3.36 -3.12
CA THR A 21 0.49 4.19 -3.74
C THR A 21 0.32 5.66 -3.36
N ARG A 22 -0.89 6.22 -3.48
CA ARG A 22 -1.18 7.61 -3.11
C ARG A 22 -0.87 7.87 -1.64
N ARG A 23 -1.30 6.98 -0.73
CA ARG A 23 -1.02 7.11 0.70
C ARG A 23 0.48 7.07 1.00
N SER A 24 1.24 6.20 0.32
CA SER A 24 2.69 6.17 0.47
C SER A 24 3.35 7.50 0.08
N ASN A 25 2.84 8.16 -0.97
CA ASN A 25 3.35 9.46 -1.43
C ASN A 25 2.95 10.60 -0.48
N GLU A 26 1.73 10.58 0.06
CA GLU A 26 1.31 11.53 1.10
C GLU A 26 2.22 11.45 2.33
N ILE A 27 2.49 10.22 2.82
CA ILE A 27 3.40 9.99 3.95
C ILE A 27 4.82 10.43 3.62
N ALA A 28 5.32 10.18 2.40
CA ALA A 28 6.62 10.67 1.98
C ALA A 28 6.71 12.20 2.05
N GLY A 29 5.66 12.92 1.61
CA GLY A 29 5.58 14.37 1.75
C GLY A 29 5.61 14.83 3.22
N PHE A 30 4.87 14.14 4.10
CA PHE A 30 4.93 14.42 5.54
C PHE A 30 6.30 14.10 6.15
N ALA A 31 6.93 13.01 5.75
CA ALA A 31 8.25 12.60 6.24
C ALA A 31 9.34 13.61 5.87
N ASP A 32 9.28 14.17 4.66
CA ASP A 32 10.21 15.21 4.23
C ASP A 32 10.00 16.51 5.02
N ALA A 33 8.75 16.92 5.25
CA ALA A 33 8.46 18.07 6.10
C ALA A 33 8.92 17.84 7.56
N TYR A 34 8.71 16.63 8.08
CA TYR A 34 9.09 16.25 9.44
C TYR A 34 10.61 16.27 9.65
N ARG A 35 11.38 15.71 8.71
CA ARG A 35 12.87 15.72 8.76
C ARG A 35 13.46 17.13 8.77
N ASN A 36 12.77 18.09 8.19
CA ASN A 36 13.20 19.48 8.14
C ASN A 36 12.90 20.27 9.43
N ASP A 37 12.11 19.72 10.37
CA ASP A 37 11.87 20.34 11.68
C ASP A 37 13.06 20.05 12.63
N PRO A 38 13.75 21.05 13.19
CA PRO A 38 14.84 20.83 14.16
C PRO A 38 14.46 20.03 15.41
N LYS A 39 13.16 19.86 15.69
CA LYS A 39 12.62 19.09 16.82
C LYS A 39 12.15 17.68 16.43
N HIS A 40 12.54 17.18 15.26
CA HIS A 40 12.19 15.82 14.85
C HIS A 40 12.88 14.75 15.70
N PHE A 41 12.24 13.58 15.81
CA PHE A 41 12.79 12.40 16.45
C PHE A 41 13.11 11.35 15.39
N GLY A 42 14.36 10.87 15.36
CA GLY A 42 14.78 9.84 14.38
C GLY A 42 13.96 8.53 14.47
N SER A 43 13.38 8.22 15.63
CA SER A 43 12.46 7.08 15.79
C SER A 43 11.18 7.24 14.96
N VAL A 44 10.66 8.46 14.85
CA VAL A 44 9.49 8.78 14.04
C VAL A 44 9.85 8.76 12.55
N GLU A 45 11.03 9.27 12.17
CA GLU A 45 11.51 9.16 10.78
C GLU A 45 11.63 7.71 10.32
N MET A 46 12.19 6.85 11.17
CA MET A 46 12.30 5.42 10.89
C MET A 46 10.92 4.77 10.77
N ALA A 47 9.96 5.14 11.61
CA ALA A 47 8.59 4.65 11.53
C ALA A 47 7.91 5.08 10.22
N LEU A 48 8.04 6.35 9.83
CA LEU A 48 7.49 6.88 8.58
C LEU A 48 8.11 6.18 7.37
N SER A 49 9.44 5.99 7.36
CA SER A 49 10.14 5.30 6.28
C SER A 49 9.65 3.85 6.11
N ARG A 50 9.51 3.11 7.22
CA ARG A 50 8.97 1.74 7.20
C ARG A 50 7.54 1.69 6.69
N GLU A 51 6.72 2.66 7.03
CA GLU A 51 5.32 2.71 6.57
C GLU A 51 5.23 2.98 5.06
N ILE A 52 6.06 3.89 4.53
CA ILE A 52 6.15 4.14 3.09
C ILE A 52 6.49 2.85 2.35
N ASP A 53 7.53 2.12 2.80
CA ASP A 53 7.97 0.88 2.18
C ASP A 53 6.91 -0.22 2.29
N ARG A 54 6.23 -0.33 3.44
CA ARG A 54 5.13 -1.28 3.66
C ARG A 54 3.99 -1.04 2.66
N LEU A 55 3.58 0.21 2.47
CA LEU A 55 2.48 0.57 1.57
C LEU A 55 2.84 0.30 0.11
N ARG A 56 4.06 0.62 -0.32
CA ARG A 56 4.57 0.32 -1.67
C ARG A 56 4.61 -1.19 -1.91
N SER A 57 5.20 -1.93 -0.99
CA SER A 57 5.24 -3.40 -1.04
C SER A 57 3.84 -4.01 -1.10
N LEU A 58 2.88 -3.47 -0.34
CA LEU A 58 1.50 -3.94 -0.36
C LEU A 58 0.81 -3.61 -1.69
N ALA A 59 1.03 -2.41 -2.25
CA ALA A 59 0.49 -2.04 -3.55
C ALA A 59 0.97 -2.99 -4.66
N ASP A 60 2.26 -3.32 -4.68
CA ASP A 60 2.83 -4.25 -5.65
C ASP A 60 2.25 -5.66 -5.50
N ARG A 61 2.08 -6.13 -4.26
CA ARG A 61 1.48 -7.44 -3.98
C ARG A 61 0.01 -7.51 -4.39
N VAL A 62 -0.77 -6.47 -4.13
CA VAL A 62 -2.19 -6.42 -4.51
C VAL A 62 -2.33 -6.38 -6.02
N LYS A 63 -1.52 -5.55 -6.71
CA LYS A 63 -1.54 -5.45 -8.17
C LYS A 63 -1.16 -6.76 -8.86
N ASN A 64 -0.16 -7.46 -8.34
CA ASN A 64 0.40 -8.68 -8.95
C ASN A 64 -0.19 -9.98 -8.38
N ALA A 65 -1.21 -9.91 -7.51
CA ALA A 65 -1.85 -11.10 -6.97
C ALA A 65 -2.45 -11.92 -8.12
N THR A 66 -1.84 -13.07 -8.43
CA THR A 66 -2.35 -14.01 -9.42
C THR A 66 -3.71 -14.52 -8.95
N PRO A 67 -4.76 -14.51 -9.80
CA PRO A 67 -6.01 -15.18 -9.46
C PRO A 67 -5.70 -16.66 -9.19
N LEU A 68 -6.25 -17.22 -8.10
CA LEU A 68 -6.09 -18.64 -7.80
C LEU A 68 -6.58 -19.47 -9.00
N PRO A 69 -5.84 -20.51 -9.44
CA PRO A 69 -6.28 -21.35 -10.54
C PRO A 69 -7.60 -22.04 -10.16
N GLY A 70 -8.70 -21.60 -10.77
CA GLY A 70 -10.06 -22.09 -10.48
C GLY A 70 -11.20 -21.16 -10.90
N THR A 71 -10.94 -19.89 -11.21
CA THR A 71 -11.95 -18.88 -11.56
C THR A 71 -12.28 -18.77 -13.06
N SER A 72 -12.40 -19.90 -13.74
CA SER A 72 -13.12 -19.96 -15.02
C SER A 72 -14.38 -20.80 -14.84
N LYS A 73 -15.52 -20.13 -14.84
CA LYS A 73 -16.79 -20.68 -15.29
C LYS A 73 -17.39 -19.76 -16.33
#